data_AF-A0A2M8CXB1-F1
#
_entry.id   AF-A0A2M8CXB1-F1
#
_cell.length_a   1.000
_cell.length_b   1.000
_cell.length_c   1.000
_cell.angle_alpha   90.00
_cell.angle_beta   90.00
_cell.angle_gamma   90.00
#
_symmetry.space_group_name_H-M   'P 1'
#
loop_
_entity.id
_entity.type
_entity.pdbx_description
1 polymer ?
#
loop_
_entity_poly.entity_id
_entity_poly.type
_entity_poly.pdbx_seq_one_letter_code
_entity_poly.pdbx_strand_id
1 'polypeptide(L)'
;MTDIKEKSRDIQKKKSVFPGTEPIIPDDVPLWPSAASTMKIDVAVNEDGMVWVIHDKPFPDYLEWIEFDKELGMMSFVTALGKIQGLGMKIHPPMDEYLVETKQVCVIMIRDEQIRDMALVPLNVQDYGLIAAGGKK
;
A
#
# COMPACT_ATOMS: atom_id res chain seq x y z
N MET A 1 -47.44 13.79 -16.21
CA MET A 1 -46.40 13.32 -17.15
C MET A 1 -45.23 14.25 -16.93
N THR A 2 -44.30 13.83 -16.08
CA THR A 2 -43.28 14.73 -15.50
C THR A 2 -41.95 14.01 -15.60
N ASP A 3 -41.11 14.47 -16.53
CA ASP A 3 -39.73 14.03 -16.73
C ASP A 3 -38.84 14.56 -15.59
N ILE A 4 -38.29 13.65 -14.79
CA ILE A 4 -37.15 13.92 -13.90
C ILE A 4 -36.19 12.74 -14.01
N LYS A 5 -35.39 12.75 -15.07
CA LYS A 5 -34.13 12.01 -15.17
C LYS A 5 -33.06 12.98 -15.61
N GLU A 6 -32.34 13.57 -14.65
CA GLU A 6 -30.92 13.94 -14.75
C GLU A 6 -30.56 14.84 -13.57
N LYS A 7 -30.16 14.24 -12.46
CA LYS A 7 -29.45 14.97 -11.40
C LYS A 7 -28.65 14.01 -10.53
N SER A 8 -27.65 13.35 -11.10
CA SER A 8 -26.67 12.54 -10.35
C SER A 8 -25.42 12.27 -11.19
N ARG A 9 -24.71 13.32 -11.62
CA ARG A 9 -23.35 13.20 -12.19
C ARG A 9 -22.51 14.43 -11.85
N ASP A 10 -22.35 14.68 -10.55
CA ASP A 10 -21.34 15.62 -10.05
C ASP A 10 -20.64 14.99 -8.85
N ILE A 11 -19.79 14.00 -9.14
CA ILE A 11 -18.66 13.68 -8.26
C ILE A 11 -17.41 13.96 -9.09
N GLN A 12 -16.69 14.96 -8.59
CA GLN A 12 -15.56 15.64 -9.19
C GLN A 12 -14.48 14.64 -9.65
N LYS A 13 -14.30 14.54 -10.97
CA LYS A 13 -13.01 14.16 -11.55
C LYS A 13 -11.99 15.23 -11.14
N LYS A 14 -11.19 14.99 -10.11
CA LYS A 14 -9.96 15.77 -9.89
C LYS A 14 -9.05 15.48 -11.08
N LYS A 15 -9.06 16.39 -12.05
CA LYS A 15 -8.12 16.42 -13.17
C LYS A 15 -6.71 16.47 -12.59
N SER A 16 -5.86 15.55 -13.03
CA SER A 16 -4.40 15.69 -12.93
C SER A 16 -4.03 17.09 -13.45
N VAL A 17 -3.22 17.82 -12.66
CA VAL A 17 -2.74 19.17 -13.00
C VAL A 17 -1.73 19.12 -14.16
N PHE A 18 -1.22 17.94 -14.52
CA PHE A 18 -0.30 17.76 -15.64
C PHE A 18 -0.77 16.61 -16.54
N PRO A 19 -1.36 16.90 -17.71
CA PRO A 19 -1.67 15.88 -18.69
C PRO A 19 -0.40 15.42 -19.41
N GLY A 20 0.03 14.17 -19.16
CA GLY A 20 0.93 13.45 -20.07
C GLY A 20 2.41 13.34 -19.69
N THR A 21 2.82 13.76 -18.49
CA THR A 21 4.17 13.49 -17.97
C THR A 21 4.09 12.51 -16.81
N GLU A 22 4.64 11.32 -16.99
CA GLU A 22 4.95 10.44 -15.86
C GLU A 22 5.83 11.22 -14.87
N PRO A 23 5.63 11.08 -13.54
CA PRO A 23 6.45 11.76 -12.56
C PRO A 23 7.93 11.41 -12.77
N ILE A 24 8.74 12.38 -13.17
CA ILE A 24 10.20 12.21 -13.21
C ILE A 24 10.68 12.34 -11.77
N ILE A 25 10.97 11.22 -11.12
CA ILE A 25 11.63 11.21 -9.82
C ILE A 25 13.14 11.26 -10.08
N PRO A 26 13.85 12.31 -9.63
CA PRO A 26 15.30 12.37 -9.76
C PRO A 26 15.99 11.16 -9.10
N ASP A 27 17.06 10.64 -9.69
CA ASP A 27 17.75 9.41 -9.24
C ASP A 27 18.28 9.50 -7.78
N ASP A 28 18.55 10.72 -7.32
CA ASP A 28 19.01 11.03 -5.96
C ASP A 28 17.88 11.00 -4.91
N VAL A 29 16.61 10.97 -5.32
CA VAL A 29 15.49 10.86 -4.39
C VAL A 29 15.39 9.43 -3.87
N PRO A 30 15.30 9.22 -2.54
CA PRO A 30 15.18 7.89 -1.96
C PRO A 30 13.76 7.31 -2.10
N LEU A 31 13.04 7.62 -3.17
CA LEU A 31 11.63 7.28 -3.36
C LEU A 31 11.40 6.65 -4.73
N TRP A 32 10.90 5.43 -4.76
CA TRP A 32 10.42 4.78 -5.98
C TRP A 32 8.95 5.14 -6.26
N PRO A 33 8.50 5.05 -7.53
CA PRO A 33 7.08 5.08 -7.83
C PRO A 33 6.35 3.98 -7.05
N SER A 34 5.11 4.25 -6.65
CA SER A 34 4.34 3.29 -5.86
C SER A 34 4.27 1.91 -6.51
N ALA A 35 4.28 0.84 -5.72
CA ALA A 35 4.22 -0.53 -6.21
C ALA A 35 3.00 -0.75 -7.12
N ALA A 36 1.81 -0.29 -6.70
CA ALA A 36 0.59 -0.39 -7.50
C ALA A 36 0.64 0.34 -8.86
N SER A 37 1.60 1.26 -9.06
CA SER A 37 1.79 1.93 -10.36
C SER A 37 2.68 1.15 -11.32
N THR A 38 3.48 0.20 -10.84
CA THR A 38 4.47 -0.52 -11.64
C THR A 38 4.22 -2.03 -11.72
N MET A 39 3.44 -2.59 -10.78
CA MET A 39 3.10 -4.01 -10.68
C MET A 39 1.67 -4.21 -10.17
N LYS A 40 1.09 -5.39 -10.44
CA LYS A 40 -0.10 -5.83 -9.73
C LYS A 40 0.34 -6.29 -8.35
N ILE A 41 -0.20 -5.66 -7.32
CA ILE A 41 0.12 -5.94 -5.93
C ILE A 41 -1.16 -5.84 -5.11
N ASP A 42 -1.31 -6.73 -4.14
CA ASP A 42 -2.43 -6.71 -3.20
C ASP A 42 -1.97 -7.19 -1.82
N VAL A 43 -2.75 -6.87 -0.80
CA VAL A 43 -2.52 -7.31 0.57
C VAL A 43 -3.69 -8.17 1.00
N ALA A 44 -3.40 -9.37 1.52
CA ALA A 44 -4.39 -10.31 1.99
C ALA A 44 -4.07 -10.78 3.41
N VAL A 45 -5.07 -11.31 4.10
CA VAL A 45 -4.90 -12.03 5.36
C VAL A 45 -5.36 -13.46 5.11
N ASN A 46 -4.53 -14.44 5.44
CA ASN A 46 -4.89 -15.85 5.29
C ASN A 46 -5.77 -16.33 6.48
N GLU A 47 -6.18 -17.60 6.44
CA GLU A 47 -7.04 -18.19 7.49
C GLU A 47 -6.37 -18.24 8.88
N ASP A 48 -5.03 -18.21 8.93
CA ASP A 48 -4.24 -18.19 10.17
C ASP A 48 -4.00 -16.78 10.72
N GLY A 49 -4.55 -15.74 10.07
CA GLY A 49 -4.31 -14.33 10.44
C GLY A 49 -2.97 -13.79 9.95
N MET A 50 -2.23 -14.54 9.13
CA MET A 50 -0.96 -14.09 8.54
C MET A 50 -1.21 -13.11 7.40
N VAL A 51 -0.50 -11.99 7.43
CA VAL A 51 -0.56 -10.98 6.37
C VAL A 51 0.34 -11.38 5.20
N TRP A 52 -0.22 -11.37 4.00
CA TRP A 52 0.45 -11.62 2.74
C TRP A 52 0.46 -10.36 1.88
N VAL A 53 1.60 -10.08 1.26
CA VAL A 53 1.73 -9.13 0.15
C VAL A 53 1.98 -9.96 -1.10
N ILE A 54 1.05 -9.91 -2.05
CA ILE A 54 1.09 -10.73 -3.26
C ILE A 54 1.36 -9.81 -4.44
N HIS A 55 2.35 -10.13 -5.27
CA HIS A 55 2.73 -9.28 -6.40
C HIS A 55 3.16 -10.07 -7.65
N ASP A 56 3.09 -9.45 -8.84
CA ASP A 56 3.37 -10.12 -10.12
C ASP A 56 4.76 -9.83 -10.74
N LYS A 57 5.52 -8.90 -10.15
CA LYS A 57 6.87 -8.50 -10.61
C LYS A 57 7.82 -8.36 -9.43
N PRO A 58 9.13 -8.60 -9.62
CA PRO A 58 10.10 -8.37 -8.55
C PRO A 58 10.10 -6.89 -8.11
N PHE A 59 10.41 -6.66 -6.84
CA PHE A 59 10.76 -5.33 -6.36
C PHE A 59 12.04 -4.83 -7.07
N PRO A 60 12.23 -3.50 -7.19
CA PRO A 60 13.44 -2.94 -7.81
C PRO A 60 14.75 -3.32 -7.09
N ASP A 61 14.66 -3.70 -5.82
CA ASP A 61 15.77 -4.06 -4.94
C ASP A 61 15.27 -4.99 -3.81
N TYR A 62 16.19 -5.58 -3.06
CA TYR A 62 15.87 -6.45 -1.92
C TYR A 62 15.15 -5.67 -0.82
N LEU A 63 14.04 -6.23 -0.34
CA LEU A 63 13.31 -5.68 0.80
C LEU A 63 14.06 -5.97 2.10
N GLU A 64 14.33 -4.93 2.87
CA GLU A 64 14.91 -5.04 4.22
C GLU A 64 13.79 -5.09 5.26
N TRP A 65 12.78 -4.23 5.16
CA TRP A 65 11.57 -4.28 5.98
C TRP A 65 10.36 -3.62 5.29
N ILE A 66 9.19 -3.80 5.88
CA ILE A 66 7.93 -3.12 5.53
C ILE A 66 7.55 -2.18 6.66
N GLU A 67 7.10 -0.98 6.33
CA GLU A 67 6.53 -0.02 7.28
C GLU A 67 5.02 0.05 7.10
N PHE A 68 4.29 0.04 8.21
CA PHE A 68 2.86 0.30 8.23
C PHE A 68 2.56 1.47 9.16
N ASP A 69 2.07 2.56 8.58
CA ASP A 69 1.50 3.69 9.31
C ASP A 69 0.01 3.39 9.55
N LYS A 70 -0.31 3.05 10.81
CA LYS A 70 -1.65 2.68 11.23
C LYS A 70 -2.64 3.84 11.14
N GLU A 71 -2.19 5.06 11.40
CA GLU A 71 -3.07 6.23 11.42
C GLU A 71 -3.45 6.67 10.01
N LEU A 72 -2.50 6.56 9.07
CA LEU A 72 -2.73 6.89 7.67
C LEU A 72 -3.27 5.72 6.84
N GLY A 73 -3.19 4.49 7.38
CA GLY A 73 -3.49 3.25 6.65
C GLY A 73 -2.56 3.07 5.46
N MET A 74 -1.29 3.44 5.61
CA MET A 74 -0.30 3.44 4.53
C MET A 74 0.77 2.37 4.76
N MET A 75 1.09 1.63 3.72
CA MET A 75 2.18 0.64 3.72
C MET A 75 3.29 1.10 2.78
N SER A 76 4.54 0.96 3.23
CA SER A 76 5.74 1.26 2.45
C SER A 76 6.74 0.12 2.54
N PHE A 77 7.44 -0.14 1.44
CA PHE A 77 8.49 -1.13 1.32
C PHE A 77 9.84 -0.43 1.37
N VAL A 78 10.71 -0.83 2.29
CA VAL A 78 12.05 -0.25 2.43
C VAL A 78 13.08 -1.26 1.97
N THR A 79 13.95 -0.82 1.05
CA THR A 79 14.97 -1.68 0.45
C THR A 79 16.29 -1.62 1.23
N ALA A 80 17.18 -2.59 1.01
CA ALA A 80 18.50 -2.64 1.65
C ALA A 80 19.37 -1.41 1.34
N LEU A 81 19.12 -0.74 0.21
CA LEU A 81 19.76 0.52 -0.18
C LEU A 81 19.10 1.78 0.45
N GLY A 82 18.11 1.61 1.33
CA GLY A 82 17.39 2.69 1.98
C GLY A 82 16.43 3.45 1.07
N LYS A 83 16.07 2.87 -0.09
CA LYS A 83 15.03 3.43 -0.95
C LYS A 83 13.66 3.01 -0.42
N ILE A 84 12.68 3.89 -0.55
CA ILE A 84 11.30 3.66 -0.08
C ILE A 84 10.38 3.53 -1.29
N GLN A 85 9.50 2.54 -1.28
CA GLN A 85 8.45 2.37 -2.27
C GLN A 85 7.11 2.25 -1.56
N GLY A 86 6.20 3.21 -1.75
CA GLY A 86 4.85 3.11 -1.19
C GLY A 86 4.02 2.02 -1.88
N LEU A 87 3.08 1.37 -1.18
CA LEU A 87 2.15 0.43 -1.78
C LEU A 87 1.31 1.07 -2.89
N GLY A 88 0.87 2.32 -2.68
CA GLY A 88 0.07 3.09 -3.65
C GLY A 88 -1.44 2.97 -3.47
N MET A 89 -1.89 2.22 -2.46
CA MET A 89 -3.27 2.16 -2.02
C MET A 89 -3.35 2.19 -0.49
N LYS A 90 -4.51 2.56 0.04
CA LYS A 90 -4.77 2.49 1.48
C LYS A 90 -5.08 1.06 1.88
N ILE A 91 -4.54 0.64 3.02
CA ILE A 91 -4.92 -0.60 3.68
C ILE A 91 -6.37 -0.48 4.16
N HIS A 92 -7.12 -1.57 4.00
CA HIS A 92 -8.51 -1.64 4.44
C HIS A 92 -8.56 -1.72 5.97
N PRO A 93 -9.31 -0.86 6.70
CA PRO A 93 -9.20 -0.76 8.17
C PRO A 93 -9.38 -2.05 8.98
N PRO A 94 -10.26 -3.00 8.58
CA PRO A 94 -10.30 -4.34 9.18
C PRO A 94 -8.99 -5.13 9.16
N MET A 95 -8.02 -4.77 8.32
CA MET A 95 -6.71 -5.41 8.27
C MET A 95 -5.75 -4.89 9.34
N ASP A 96 -6.07 -3.76 9.97
CA ASP A 96 -5.19 -3.07 10.92
C ASP A 96 -4.87 -3.97 12.13
N GLU A 97 -5.84 -4.76 12.61
CA GLU A 97 -5.63 -5.67 13.74
C GLU A 97 -4.55 -6.72 13.44
N TYR A 98 -4.59 -7.31 12.25
CA TYR A 98 -3.60 -8.31 11.83
C TYR A 98 -2.22 -7.69 11.61
N LEU A 99 -2.16 -6.47 11.06
CA LEU A 99 -0.91 -5.75 10.82
C LEU A 99 -0.25 -5.29 12.12
N VAL A 100 -1.03 -4.90 13.13
CA VAL A 100 -0.50 -4.48 14.43
C VAL A 100 0.04 -5.66 15.24
N GLU A 101 -0.56 -6.85 15.09
CA GLU A 101 -0.15 -8.05 15.83
C GLU A 101 0.98 -8.84 15.16
N THR A 102 1.16 -8.72 13.85
CA THR A 102 2.20 -9.46 13.14
C THR A 102 3.57 -8.80 13.22
N LYS A 103 4.62 -9.63 13.33
CA LYS A 103 6.03 -9.20 13.29
C LYS A 103 6.63 -9.28 11.89
N GLN A 104 6.02 -10.06 11.01
CA GLN A 104 6.51 -10.35 9.68
C GLN A 104 5.35 -10.50 8.70
N VAL A 105 5.60 -10.13 7.46
CA VAL A 105 4.66 -10.27 6.35
C VAL A 105 5.25 -11.27 5.36
N CYS A 106 4.41 -12.17 4.84
CA CYS A 106 4.82 -13.04 3.75
C CYS A 106 4.72 -12.27 2.44
N VAL A 107 5.84 -12.04 1.77
CA VAL A 107 5.87 -11.42 0.45
C VAL A 107 5.96 -12.54 -0.58
N ILE A 108 4.96 -12.63 -1.45
CA ILE A 108 4.77 -13.73 -2.40
C ILE A 108 4.76 -13.18 -3.82
N MET A 109 5.71 -13.62 -4.64
CA MET A 109 5.70 -13.34 -6.06
C MET A 109 4.95 -14.45 -6.80
N ILE A 110 3.86 -14.09 -7.49
CA ILE A 110 3.09 -15.01 -8.34
C ILE A 110 3.22 -14.59 -9.81
N ARG A 111 3.64 -15.51 -10.67
CA ARG A 111 3.71 -15.30 -12.12
C ARG A 111 3.36 -16.57 -12.86
N ASP A 112 2.52 -16.44 -13.88
CA ASP A 112 1.98 -17.57 -14.65
C ASP A 112 1.28 -18.60 -13.74
N GLU A 113 0.47 -18.11 -12.79
CA GLU A 113 -0.27 -18.92 -11.81
C GLU A 113 0.60 -19.79 -10.88
N GLN A 114 1.91 -19.51 -10.82
CA GLN A 114 2.86 -20.21 -9.98
C GLN A 114 3.54 -19.24 -9.00
N ILE A 115 3.76 -19.71 -7.77
CA ILE A 115 4.64 -19.03 -6.82
C ILE A 115 6.06 -19.12 -7.36
N ARG A 116 6.68 -17.96 -7.64
CA ARG A 116 8.05 -17.86 -8.14
C ARG A 116 9.05 -17.56 -7.04
N ASP A 117 8.61 -16.82 -6.03
CA ASP A 117 9.44 -16.42 -4.91
C ASP A 117 8.56 -16.19 -3.67
N MET A 118 9.14 -16.37 -2.49
CA MET A 118 8.48 -16.18 -1.21
C MET A 118 9.50 -15.83 -0.12
N ALA A 119 9.25 -14.75 0.61
CA ALA A 119 10.10 -14.31 1.71
C ALA A 119 9.27 -13.82 2.91
N LEU A 120 9.80 -14.04 4.12
CA LEU A 120 9.29 -13.40 5.33
C LEU A 120 10.05 -12.09 5.54
N VAL A 121 9.33 -10.97 5.48
CA VAL A 121 9.90 -9.64 5.62
C VAL A 121 9.44 -9.03 6.94
N PRO A 122 10.34 -8.45 7.77
CA PRO A 122 9.95 -7.77 9.00
C PRO A 122 8.93 -6.66 8.75
N LEU A 123 7.95 -6.55 9.64
CA LEU A 123 6.98 -5.45 9.65
C LEU A 123 7.26 -4.51 10.83
N ASN A 124 7.49 -3.24 10.52
CA ASN A 124 7.61 -2.15 11.48
C ASN A 124 6.31 -1.35 11.49
N VAL A 125 5.58 -1.42 12.60
CA VAL A 125 4.33 -0.68 12.79
C VAL A 125 4.64 0.68 13.42
N GLN A 126 4.21 1.74 12.74
CA GLN A 126 4.23 3.10 13.27
C GLN A 126 2.86 3.40 13.88
N ASP A 127 2.82 3.38 15.21
CA ASP A 127 1.67 3.80 16.01
C ASP A 127 2.13 4.97 16.88
N TYR A 128 1.76 6.19 16.48
CA TYR A 128 2.12 7.41 17.20
C TYR A 128 1.26 7.63 18.45
N GLY A 129 0.25 6.78 18.67
CA GLY A 129 -0.65 6.90 19.80
C GLY A 129 -1.33 8.26 19.83
N LEU A 130 -1.62 8.88 18.67
CA LEU A 130 -2.43 10.09 18.60
C LEU A 130 -3.87 9.70 18.99
N ILE A 131 -4.09 9.60 20.31
CA ILE A 131 -5.41 9.70 20.90
C ILE A 131 -5.99 10.99 20.35
N ALA A 132 -7.03 10.87 19.52
CA ALA A 132 -7.80 12.02 19.09
C ALA A 132 -8.18 12.80 20.35
N ALA A 133 -7.55 13.96 20.55
CA ALA A 133 -7.89 14.91 21.59
C ALA A 133 -9.29 15.45 21.26
N GLY A 134 -10.31 14.65 21.53
CA GLY A 134 -11.61 14.81 20.88
C GLY A 134 -12.67 13.80 21.31
N GLY A 135 -12.68 13.39 22.58
CA GLY A 135 -13.78 12.60 23.15
C GLY A 135 -14.00 13.00 24.61
N LYS A 136 -14.79 14.04 24.83
CA LYS A 136 -15.13 14.58 26.16
C LYS A 136 -16.03 13.63 26.96
N LYS A 137 -15.66 13.52 28.26
CA LYS A 137 -16.44 13.23 29.47
C LYS A 137 -17.02 11.83 29.65
#